data_AF-X1ND32-F1
#
_entry.id   AF-X1ND32-F1
#
_cell.length_a   1.000
_cell.length_b   1.000
_cell.length_c   1.000
_cell.angle_alpha   90.00
_cell.angle_beta   90.00
_cell.angle_gamma   90.00
#
_symmetry.space_group_name_H-M   'P 1'
#
loop_
_entity.id
_entity.type
_entity.pdbx_description
1 polymer ?
#
loop_
_entity_poly.entity_id
_entity_poly.type
_entity_poly.pdbx_seq_one_letter_code
_entity_poly.pdbx_strand_id
1 'polypeptide(L)'
;MAKNSEEAIEDYYPGYAETFTRIGIERGWPPVNRARFDAQVGPTGALVIGSPDEVAGKILRHSESLGGISRFTFQMDNAGLTHGQLMQAIEMIGKEVSPIVNA
;
A
#
# COMPACT_ATOMS: atom_id res chain seq x y z
N MET A 1 0.92 -5.38 2.57
CA MET A 1 0.63 -6.53 1.69
C MET A 1 0.49 -7.75 2.58
N ALA A 2 -0.48 -8.61 2.26
CA ALA A 2 -0.69 -9.91 2.88
C ALA A 2 -1.08 -10.90 1.77
N LYS A 3 -1.30 -12.17 2.12
CA LYS A 3 -1.70 -13.19 1.13
C LYS A 3 -3.06 -12.89 0.52
N ASN A 4 -3.94 -12.28 1.30
CA ASN A 4 -5.24 -11.80 0.83
C ASN A 4 -5.36 -10.29 1.05
N SER A 5 -6.18 -9.66 0.22
CA SER A 5 -6.31 -8.21 0.16
C SER A 5 -7.01 -7.63 1.39
N GLU A 6 -8.01 -8.36 1.90
CA GLU A 6 -8.78 -7.95 3.07
C GLU A 6 -7.90 -7.87 4.32
N GLU A 7 -7.10 -8.90 4.59
CA GLU A 7 -6.08 -8.94 5.66
C GLU A 7 -5.07 -7.80 5.48
N ALA A 8 -4.57 -7.58 4.26
CA ALA A 8 -3.62 -6.50 4.01
C ALA A 8 -4.19 -5.11 4.34
N ILE A 9 -5.50 -4.92 4.10
CA ILE A 9 -6.24 -3.69 4.35
C ILE A 9 -6.53 -3.53 5.84
N GLU A 10 -7.05 -4.57 6.49
CA GLU A 10 -7.42 -4.54 7.90
C GLU A 10 -6.19 -4.43 8.82
N ASP A 11 -5.06 -5.03 8.45
CA ASP A 11 -3.80 -4.88 9.18
C ASP A 11 -3.25 -3.45 9.10
N TYR A 12 -3.42 -2.79 7.96
CA TYR A 12 -2.80 -1.49 7.70
C TYR A 12 -3.67 -0.31 8.11
N TYR A 13 -5.00 -0.42 7.97
CA TYR A 13 -5.93 0.68 8.20
C TYR A 13 -5.84 1.31 9.60
N PRO A 14 -5.77 0.55 10.72
CA PRO A 14 -5.77 1.14 12.06
C PRO A 14 -4.60 2.10 12.28
N GLY A 15 -3.37 1.67 11.98
CA GLY A 15 -2.19 2.52 12.17
C GLY A 15 -2.06 3.62 11.12
N TYR A 16 -2.57 3.42 9.90
CA TYR A 16 -2.71 4.50 8.93
C TYR A 16 -3.67 5.59 9.44
N ALA A 17 -4.85 5.19 9.93
CA ALA A 17 -5.87 6.10 10.42
C ALA A 17 -5.36 6.91 11.62
N GLU A 18 -4.68 6.27 12.56
CA GLU A 18 -4.05 6.94 13.70
C GLU A 18 -2.98 7.94 13.24
N THR A 19 -1.99 7.47 12.48
CA THR A 19 -0.82 8.27 12.09
C THR A 19 -1.21 9.46 11.22
N PHE A 20 -2.04 9.24 10.19
CA PHE A 20 -2.44 10.30 9.27
C PHE A 20 -3.48 11.24 9.89
N THR A 21 -4.30 10.79 10.85
CA THR A 21 -5.16 11.72 11.61
C THR A 21 -4.32 12.65 12.47
N ARG A 22 -3.32 12.13 13.20
CA ARG A 22 -2.39 12.95 14.00
C ARG A 22 -1.65 13.96 13.12
N ILE A 23 -1.07 13.50 12.01
CA ILE A 23 -0.38 14.38 11.04
C ILE A 23 -1.36 15.41 10.44
N GLY A 24 -2.61 15.01 10.16
CA GLY A 24 -3.63 15.89 9.61
C GLY A 24 -3.97 17.05 10.53
N ILE A 25 -4.08 16.80 11.85
CA ILE A 25 -4.30 17.85 12.86
C ILE A 25 -3.18 18.90 12.80
N GLU A 26 -1.92 18.47 12.68
CA GLU A 26 -0.76 19.36 12.60
C GLU A 26 -0.68 20.13 11.27
N ARG A 27 -1.15 19.53 10.17
CA ARG A 27 -1.01 20.05 8.79
C ARG A 27 -2.29 20.68 8.22
N GLY A 28 -3.37 20.74 8.99
CA GLY A 28 -4.65 21.35 8.59
C GLY A 28 -5.51 20.48 7.68
N TRP A 29 -5.34 19.16 7.70
CA TRP A 29 -6.19 18.21 6.97
C TRP A 29 -7.23 17.57 7.90
N PRO A 30 -8.42 17.21 7.39
CA PRO A 30 -9.40 16.49 8.20
C PRO A 30 -8.89 15.10 8.60
N PRO A 31 -9.38 14.52 9.72
CA PRO A 31 -9.09 13.15 10.11
C PRO A 31 -9.32 12.13 9.00
N VAL A 32 -8.62 11.01 9.08
CA VAL A 32 -8.79 9.90 8.13
C VAL A 32 -10.22 9.37 8.22
N ASN A 33 -10.82 9.14 7.06
CA ASN A 33 -12.12 8.49 6.92
C ASN A 33 -11.92 7.16 6.18
N ARG A 34 -12.53 6.08 6.69
CA ARG A 34 -12.45 4.73 6.10
C ARG A 34 -12.80 4.69 4.62
N ALA A 35 -13.90 5.31 4.21
CA ALA A 35 -14.31 5.31 2.80
C ALA A 35 -13.30 6.03 1.89
N ARG A 36 -12.64 7.08 2.40
CA ARG A 36 -11.56 7.75 1.65
C ARG A 36 -10.31 6.88 1.57
N PHE A 37 -9.98 6.17 2.63
CA PHE A 37 -8.90 5.19 2.63
C PHE A 37 -9.18 4.06 1.64
N ASP A 38 -10.37 3.45 1.67
CA ASP A 38 -10.75 2.37 0.75
C ASP A 38 -10.68 2.84 -0.72
N ALA A 39 -11.09 4.09 -1.00
CA ALA A 39 -10.92 4.69 -2.32
C ALA A 39 -9.44 4.84 -2.73
N GLN A 40 -8.54 5.11 -1.78
CA GLN A 40 -7.10 5.16 -2.03
C GLN A 40 -6.48 3.77 -2.24
N VAL A 41 -7.01 2.73 -1.58
CA VAL A 41 -6.61 1.34 -1.80
C VAL A 41 -7.12 0.81 -3.14
N GLY A 42 -8.31 1.25 -3.57
CA GLY A 42 -8.93 0.84 -4.82
C GLY A 42 -8.06 1.05 -6.08
N PRO A 43 -8.48 0.54 -7.24
CA PRO A 43 -7.61 0.41 -8.42
C PRO A 43 -6.92 1.70 -8.87
N THR A 44 -7.59 2.85 -8.74
CA THR A 44 -7.05 4.14 -9.19
C THR A 44 -6.44 4.99 -8.06
N GLY A 45 -6.48 4.51 -6.83
CA GLY A 45 -5.98 5.26 -5.68
C GLY A 45 -4.46 5.17 -5.49
N ALA A 46 -3.90 5.97 -4.59
CA ALA A 46 -2.45 6.06 -4.38
C ALA A 46 -1.86 4.94 -3.50
N LEU A 47 -2.66 4.32 -2.62
CA LEU A 47 -2.16 3.31 -1.69
C LEU A 47 -2.05 1.95 -2.38
N VAL A 48 -0.82 1.46 -2.52
CA VAL A 48 -0.55 0.16 -3.13
C VAL A 48 -0.54 -0.92 -2.04
N ILE A 49 -1.74 -1.36 -1.67
CA ILE A 49 -2.02 -2.35 -0.61
C ILE A 49 -2.98 -3.39 -1.19
N GLY A 50 -2.71 -4.67 -0.93
CA GLY A 50 -3.51 -5.78 -1.43
C GLY A 50 -2.73 -7.09 -1.41
N SER A 51 -3.18 -8.04 -2.22
CA SER A 51 -2.44 -9.26 -2.55
C SER A 51 -1.24 -8.96 -3.47
N PRO A 52 -0.28 -9.89 -3.66
CA PRO A 52 0.84 -9.72 -4.58
C PRO A 52 0.41 -9.37 -6.01
N ASP A 53 -0.60 -10.05 -6.56
CA ASP A 53 -1.11 -9.82 -7.90
C ASP A 53 -1.75 -8.44 -8.06
N GLU A 54 -2.54 -8.00 -7.08
CA GLU A 54 -3.17 -6.68 -7.10
C GLU A 54 -2.14 -5.57 -7.00
N VAL A 55 -1.12 -5.75 -6.16
CA VAL A 55 -0.02 -4.80 -6.01
C VAL A 55 0.79 -4.73 -7.29
N ALA A 56 1.18 -5.86 -7.88
CA ALA A 56 1.91 -5.89 -9.14
C ALA A 56 1.11 -5.21 -10.26
N GLY A 57 -0.17 -5.57 -10.42
CA GLY A 57 -1.06 -4.98 -11.40
C GLY A 57 -1.25 -3.47 -11.20
N LYS A 58 -1.30 -2.99 -9.96
CA LYS A 58 -1.40 -1.56 -9.65
C LYS A 58 -0.09 -0.81 -9.94
N ILE A 59 1.08 -1.41 -9.69
CA ILE A 59 2.38 -0.84 -10.06
C ILE A 59 2.48 -0.71 -11.59
N LEU A 60 2.13 -1.76 -12.34
CA LEU A 60 2.16 -1.76 -13.80
C LEU A 60 1.25 -0.67 -14.38
N ARG A 61 0.02 -0.57 -13.87
CA ARG A 61 -0.94 0.47 -14.29
C ARG A 61 -0.43 1.88 -14.04
N HIS A 62 0.18 2.11 -12.87
CA HIS A 62 0.77 3.40 -12.54
C HIS A 62 1.98 3.70 -13.41
N SER A 63 2.82 2.70 -13.69
CA SER A 63 3.93 2.80 -14.64
C SER A 63 3.44 3.23 -16.02
N GLU A 64 2.47 2.52 -16.58
CA GLU A 64 1.87 2.81 -17.89
C GLU A 64 1.29 4.23 -17.94
N SER A 65 0.53 4.62 -16.92
CA SER A 65 -0.11 5.94 -16.84
C SER A 65 0.90 7.09 -16.80
N LEU A 66 2.13 6.83 -16.35
CA LEU A 66 3.21 7.79 -16.26
C LEU A 66 4.18 7.73 -17.45
N GLY A 67 3.90 6.91 -18.48
CA GLY A 67 4.78 6.72 -19.63
C GLY A 67 5.99 5.82 -19.34
N GLY A 68 5.92 5.03 -18.27
CA GLY A 68 6.97 4.17 -17.76
C GLY A 68 7.69 4.78 -16.56
N ILE A 69 7.84 3.99 -15.49
CA ILE A 69 8.70 4.35 -14.34
C ILE A 69 9.95 3.46 -14.30
N SER A 70 11.07 4.04 -13.86
CA SER A 70 12.33 3.31 -13.67
C SER A 70 12.52 2.78 -12.26
N ARG A 71 11.67 3.19 -11.31
CA ARG A 71 11.77 2.81 -9.90
C ARG A 71 10.41 2.94 -9.21
N PHE A 72 10.06 1.93 -8.43
CA PHE A 72 8.97 1.97 -7.47
C PHE A 72 9.52 1.74 -6.05
N THR A 73 9.12 2.55 -5.09
CA THR A 73 9.60 2.47 -3.69
C THR A 73 8.41 2.24 -2.76
N PHE A 74 8.52 1.25 -1.87
CA PHE A 74 7.50 0.99 -0.85
C PHE A 74 7.84 1.71 0.46
N GLN A 75 6.87 2.43 1.02
CA GLN A 75 6.88 2.87 2.42
C GLN A 75 5.84 2.04 3.17
N MET A 76 6.27 1.23 4.15
CA MET A 76 5.42 0.20 4.77
C MET A 76 5.31 0.31 6.29
N ASP A 77 6.21 1.05 6.94
CA ASP A 77 6.38 1.11 8.40
C ASP A 77 5.54 2.21 9.08
N ASN A 78 4.90 3.08 8.30
CA ASN A 78 4.11 4.21 8.79
C ASN A 78 2.77 3.84 9.45
N ALA A 79 2.33 2.59 9.34
CA ALA A 79 1.06 2.11 9.90
C ALA A 79 1.26 1.20 11.13
N GLY A 80 2.43 1.22 11.77
CA GLY A 80 2.65 0.46 13.00
C GLY A 80 2.57 -1.07 12.83
N LEU A 81 2.79 -1.57 11.61
CA LEU A 81 2.86 -3.01 11.34
C LEU A 81 3.96 -3.66 12.19
N THR A 82 3.72 -4.90 12.62
CA THR A 82 4.74 -5.66 13.35
C THR A 82 5.93 -5.97 12.45
N HIS A 83 7.10 -6.21 13.05
CA HIS A 83 8.28 -6.64 12.31
C HIS A 83 8.02 -7.90 11.46
N GLY A 84 7.26 -8.86 12.00
CA GLY A 84 6.88 -10.07 11.26
C GLY A 84 6.08 -9.79 10.00
N GLN A 85 5.06 -8.93 10.09
CA GLN A 85 4.26 -8.51 8.93
C GLN A 85 5.11 -7.79 7.88
N LEU A 86 6.04 -6.92 8.31
CA LEU A 86 6.97 -6.23 7.41
C LEU A 86 7.90 -7.21 6.70
N MET A 87 8.49 -8.17 7.43
CA MET A 87 9.37 -9.18 6.84
C MET A 87 8.63 -10.08 5.85
N GLN A 88 7.39 -10.48 6.16
CA GLN A 88 6.55 -11.24 5.25
C GLN A 88 6.23 -10.43 3.98
N ALA A 89 5.89 -9.14 4.11
CA ALA A 89 5.66 -8.27 2.97
C ALA A 89 6.91 -8.11 2.08
N ILE A 90 8.10 -7.97 2.68
CA ILE A 90 9.38 -7.92 1.95
C ILE A 90 9.61 -9.22 1.17
N GLU A 91 9.36 -10.38 1.79
CA GLU A 91 9.50 -11.68 1.13
C GLU A 91 8.56 -11.80 -0.08
N MET A 92 7.28 -11.45 0.07
CA MET A 92 6.30 -11.48 -1.01
C MET A 92 6.64 -10.49 -2.13
N ILE A 93 7.14 -9.29 -1.80
CA ILE A 93 7.61 -8.34 -2.81
C ILE A 93 8.75 -8.95 -3.62
N GLY A 94 9.72 -9.60 -2.97
CA GLY A 94 10.86 -10.21 -3.64
C GLY A 94 10.50 -11.43 -4.48
N LYS A 95 9.62 -12.30 -3.98
CA LYS A 95 9.31 -13.60 -4.60
C LYS A 95 8.15 -13.58 -5.57
N GLU A 96 7.17 -12.71 -5.37
CA GLU A 96 5.89 -12.75 -6.11
C GLU A 96 5.70 -11.48 -6.94
N VAL A 97 5.88 -10.30 -6.35
CA VAL A 97 5.66 -9.03 -7.07
C VAL A 97 6.77 -8.79 -8.08
N SER A 98 8.03 -8.82 -7.64
CA SER A 98 9.19 -8.45 -8.47
C SER A 98 9.26 -9.24 -9.79
N PRO A 99 9.01 -10.56 -9.85
CA PRO A 99 8.94 -11.27 -11.12
C PRO A 99 7.83 -10.78 -12.06
N ILE A 100 6.65 -10.42 -11.54
CA ILE A 100 5.51 -9.97 -12.34
C ILE A 100 5.79 -8.60 -12.97
N VAL A 101 6.34 -7.65 -12.20
CA VAL A 101 6.62 -6.29 -12.72
C VAL A 101 7.81 -6.21 -13.67
N ASN A 102 8.71 -7.19 -13.64
CA ASN A 102 9.91 -7.24 -14.49
C ASN A 102 9.81 -8.27 -15.64
N ALA A 103 8.63 -8.83 -15.87
CA ALA A 103 8.38 -9.81 -16.93
C ALA A 103 8.39 -9.20 -18.34
#